data_AF-A0A525WL12-F1
#
_entry.id   AF-A0A525WL12-F1
#
_cell.length_a   1.000
_cell.length_b   1.000
_cell.length_c   1.000
_cell.angle_alpha   90.00
_cell.angle_beta   90.00
_cell.angle_gamma   90.00
#
_symmetry.space_group_name_H-M   'P 1'
#
loop_
_entity.id
_entity.type
_entity.pdbx_description
1 polymer ?
#
loop_
_entity_poly.entity_id
_entity_poly.type
_entity_poly.pdbx_seq_one_letter_code
_entity_poly.pdbx_strand_id
1 'polypeptide(L)'
;MGLFTAPFVVWAAEDLHIEITKKGLGKEVVITQGAREWFMLIEVTPENSVVLRQEKEHDRYLVDESETHDRPMTAGEVDAALTDYVNSVKARATKK
;
A
#
# COMPACT_ATOMS: atom_id res chain seq x y z
N MET A 1 7.41 -27.82 6.67
CA MET A 1 7.03 -26.86 5.61
C MET A 1 6.80 -25.52 6.29
N GLY A 2 7.74 -24.59 6.12
CA GLY A 2 7.83 -23.38 6.93
C GLY A 2 6.84 -22.31 6.47
N LEU A 3 5.97 -21.88 7.38
CA LEU A 3 5.22 -20.64 7.24
C LEU A 3 6.11 -19.53 7.80
N PHE A 4 6.73 -18.75 6.91
CA PHE A 4 7.33 -17.48 7.26
C PHE A 4 6.19 -16.50 7.60
N THR A 5 5.78 -16.47 8.86
CA THR A 5 4.98 -15.37 9.40
C THR A 5 5.86 -14.13 9.46
N ALA A 6 5.80 -13.32 8.40
CA ALA A 6 6.33 -11.96 8.43
C ALA A 6 5.67 -11.18 9.58
N PRO A 7 6.34 -10.21 10.21
CA PRO A 7 5.72 -9.35 11.20
C PRO A 7 4.69 -8.45 10.51
N PHE A 8 3.44 -8.90 10.48
CA PHE A 8 2.30 -8.11 10.02
C PHE A 8 1.84 -7.24 11.20
N VAL A 9 1.74 -5.93 10.98
CA VAL A 9 1.22 -4.98 11.98
C VAL A 9 -0.26 -4.75 11.64
N VAL A 10 -1.18 -5.41 12.35
CA VAL A 10 -2.64 -5.18 12.17
C VAL A 10 -3.11 -4.04 13.03
N TRP A 11 -3.27 -2.84 12.46
CA TRP A 11 -3.98 -1.76 13.15
C TRP A 11 -5.48 -1.91 12.90
N ALA A 12 -6.20 -2.49 13.86
CA ALA A 12 -7.65 -2.59 13.82
C ALA A 12 -8.30 -1.25 14.23
N ALA A 13 -8.55 -0.38 13.26
CA ALA A 13 -9.50 0.71 13.41
C ALA A 13 -10.88 0.22 12.92
N GLU A 14 -11.57 -0.52 13.79
CA GLU A 14 -12.94 -1.07 13.78
C GLU A 14 -13.53 -1.75 12.51
N ASP A 15 -12.99 -1.57 11.32
CA ASP A 15 -13.29 -2.36 10.10
C ASP A 15 -12.18 -2.26 9.03
N LEU A 16 -11.13 -1.44 9.26
CA LEU A 16 -9.97 -1.35 8.37
C LEU A 16 -8.88 -2.33 8.79
N HIS A 17 -8.52 -3.23 7.88
CA HIS A 17 -7.33 -4.06 7.99
C HIS A 17 -6.24 -3.46 7.11
N ILE A 18 -5.08 -3.17 7.70
CA ILE A 18 -3.94 -2.58 6.98
C ILE A 18 -2.77 -3.54 7.15
N GLU A 19 -2.26 -4.04 6.04
CA GLU A 19 -1.10 -4.92 5.96
C GLU A 19 0.01 -4.18 5.23
N ILE A 20 1.16 -4.06 5.87
CA ILE A 20 2.34 -3.43 5.26
C ILE A 20 3.44 -4.48 5.15
N THR A 21 3.90 -4.72 3.93
CA THR A 21 4.95 -5.69 3.61
C THR A 21 6.15 -4.97 3.04
N LYS A 22 7.34 -5.23 3.59
CA LYS A 22 8.59 -4.71 3.02
C LYS A 22 9.02 -5.57 1.83
N LYS A 23 9.28 -4.94 0.67
CA LYS A 23 9.71 -5.60 -0.57
C LYS A 23 11.03 -5.00 -1.05
N GLY A 24 12.15 -5.62 -0.67
CA GLY A 24 13.49 -5.14 -1.06
C GLY A 24 13.78 -3.72 -0.55
N LEU A 25 14.05 -2.79 -1.46
CA LEU A 25 14.19 -1.34 -1.20
C LEU A 25 12.84 -0.60 -1.15
N GLY A 26 11.78 -1.25 -1.61
CA GLY A 26 10.42 -0.76 -1.65
C GLY A 26 9.53 -1.26 -0.51
N LYS A 27 8.24 -0.91 -0.60
CA LYS A 27 7.20 -1.30 0.36
C LYS A 27 5.88 -1.52 -0.36
N GLU A 28 5.11 -2.45 0.17
CA GLU A 28 3.77 -2.78 -0.26
C GLU A 28 2.82 -2.53 0.90
N VAL A 29 1.64 -1.99 0.62
CA VAL A 29 0.56 -1.85 1.59
C VAL A 29 -0.74 -2.31 0.96
N VAL A 30 -1.47 -3.13 1.70
CA VAL A 30 -2.81 -3.60 1.35
C VAL A 30 -3.74 -3.16 2.46
N ILE A 31 -4.79 -2.44 2.12
CA ILE A 31 -5.79 -1.97 3.05
C ILE A 31 -7.12 -2.56 2.61
N THR A 32 -7.78 -3.33 3.47
CA THR A 32 -9.09 -3.91 3.19
C THR A 32 -10.12 -3.37 4.17
N GLN A 33 -11.31 -3.07 3.66
CA GLN A 33 -12.46 -2.66 4.46
C GLN A 33 -13.74 -3.23 3.85
N GLY A 34 -14.31 -4.26 4.48
CA GLY A 34 -15.48 -4.96 3.96
C GLY A 34 -15.21 -5.51 2.54
N ALA A 35 -15.87 -4.94 1.54
CA ALA A 35 -15.69 -5.33 0.14
C ALA A 35 -14.77 -4.40 -0.67
N ARG A 36 -14.18 -3.38 -0.04
CA ARG A 36 -13.19 -2.50 -0.66
C ARG A 36 -11.78 -2.92 -0.29
N GLU A 37 -10.88 -2.78 -1.23
CA GLU A 37 -9.45 -2.97 -1.01
C GLU A 37 -8.66 -1.90 -1.76
N TRP A 38 -7.68 -1.34 -1.07
CA TRP A 38 -6.71 -0.38 -1.58
C TRP A 38 -5.33 -1.01 -1.48
N PHE A 39 -4.68 -1.14 -2.62
CA PHE A 39 -3.33 -1.67 -2.74
C PHE A 39 -2.40 -0.53 -3.14
N MET A 40 -1.22 -0.47 -2.55
CA MET A 40 -0.15 0.38 -3.03
C MET A 40 1.18 -0.35 -2.93
N LEU A 41 1.91 -0.40 -4.03
CA LEU A 41 3.24 -0.98 -4.10
C LEU A 41 4.22 0.08 -4.58
N ILE A 42 5.25 0.32 -3.80
CA ILE A 42 6.38 1.14 -4.19
C ILE A 42 7.54 0.18 -4.43
N GLU A 43 7.91 -0.01 -5.68
CA GLU A 43 9.12 -0.72 -6.08
C GLU A 43 10.24 0.28 -6.31
N VAL A 44 11.35 0.10 -5.61
CA VAL A 44 12.55 0.93 -5.77
C VAL A 44 13.64 0.09 -6.39
N THR A 45 14.08 0.50 -7.57
CA THR A 45 15.25 -0.06 -8.25
C THR A 45 16.41 0.94 -8.16
N PRO A 46 17.66 0.53 -8.45
CA PRO A 46 18.78 1.47 -8.52
C PRO A 46 18.63 2.50 -9.66
N GLU A 47 17.84 2.20 -10.68
CA GLU A 47 17.69 3.00 -11.89
C GLU A 47 16.50 3.97 -11.80
N ASN A 48 15.39 3.51 -11.22
CA ASN A 48 14.13 4.24 -11.17
C ASN A 48 13.26 3.77 -9.99
N SER A 49 12.07 4.33 -9.84
CA SER A 49 11.08 3.82 -8.89
C SER A 49 9.70 3.78 -9.50
N VAL A 50 8.94 2.77 -9.15
CA VAL A 50 7.58 2.55 -9.66
C VAL A 50 6.64 2.51 -8.48
N VAL A 51 5.62 3.36 -8.50
CA VAL A 51 4.56 3.42 -7.51
C VAL A 51 3.28 2.96 -8.19
N LEU A 52 2.73 1.85 -7.73
CA LEU A 52 1.46 1.28 -8.15
C LEU A 52 0.43 1.58 -7.07
N ARG A 53 -0.75 2.04 -7.47
CA ARG A 53 -1.90 2.30 -6.60
C ARG A 53 -3.12 1.69 -7.25
N GLN A 54 -3.76 0.75 -6.57
CA GLN A 54 -4.96 0.11 -7.05
C GLN A 54 -6.05 0.23 -5.99
N GLU A 55 -7.29 0.41 -6.45
CA GLU A 55 -8.48 0.35 -5.62
C GLU A 55 -9.46 -0.59 -6.29
N LYS A 56 -10.00 -1.54 -5.52
CA LYS A 56 -11.04 -2.45 -5.98
C LYS A 56 -12.21 -2.45 -5.00
N GLU A 57 -13.41 -2.64 -5.53
CA GLU A 57 -14.63 -2.86 -4.76
C GLU A 57 -15.33 -4.11 -5.32
N HIS A 58 -15.52 -5.12 -4.45
CA HIS A 58 -15.92 -6.48 -4.83
C HIS A 58 -14.94 -7.07 -5.87
N ASP A 59 -15.39 -7.19 -7.13
CA ASP A 59 -14.65 -7.79 -8.24
C ASP A 59 -14.24 -6.74 -9.28
N ARG A 60 -14.50 -5.45 -9.00
CA ARG A 60 -14.28 -4.35 -9.93
C ARG A 60 -13.12 -3.48 -9.47
N TYR A 61 -12.12 -3.34 -10.34
CA TYR A 61 -11.10 -2.30 -10.19
C TYR A 61 -11.73 -0.93 -10.43
N LEU A 62 -11.67 -0.08 -9.42
CA LEU A 62 -12.09 1.33 -9.46
C LEU A 62 -10.94 2.21 -9.90
N VAL A 63 -9.72 1.90 -9.43
CA VAL A 63 -8.49 2.63 -9.73
C VAL A 63 -7.38 1.64 -10.04
N ASP A 64 -6.62 1.95 -11.09
CA ASP A 64 -5.39 1.26 -11.46
C ASP A 64 -4.41 2.33 -11.98
N GLU A 65 -3.60 2.87 -11.09
CA GLU A 65 -2.66 3.94 -11.38
C GLU A 65 -1.22 3.45 -11.18
N SER A 66 -0.36 3.75 -12.14
CA SER A 66 1.06 3.49 -12.05
C SER A 66 1.83 4.78 -12.33
N GLU A 67 2.79 5.08 -11.47
CA GLU A 67 3.63 6.27 -11.52
C GLU A 67 5.09 5.81 -11.53
N THR A 68 5.81 6.13 -12.59
CA THR A 68 7.24 5.82 -12.70
C THR A 68 8.04 7.10 -12.48
N HIS A 69 8.97 7.05 -11.55
CA HIS A 69 9.93 8.11 -11.27
C HIS A 69 11.26 7.81 -11.97
N ASP A 70 11.81 8.78 -12.71
CA ASP A 70 13.15 8.70 -13.34
C ASP A 70 14.32 8.59 -12.35
N ARG A 71 14.06 8.58 -11.03
CA ARG A 71 15.08 8.42 -9.99
C ARG A 71 14.63 7.42 -8.92
N PRO A 72 15.58 6.74 -8.26
CA PRO A 72 15.27 5.93 -7.09
C PRO A 72 14.69 6.80 -5.96
N MET A 73 13.55 6.39 -5.41
CA MET A 73 13.00 6.96 -4.19
C MET A 73 13.85 6.53 -2.99
N THR A 74 14.09 7.46 -2.07
CA THR A 74 14.77 7.15 -0.81
C THR A 74 13.82 6.42 0.14
N ALA A 75 14.37 5.66 1.09
CA ALA A 75 13.56 4.95 2.08
C ALA A 75 12.63 5.88 2.88
N GLY A 76 13.02 7.14 3.11
CA GLY A 76 12.18 8.15 3.75
C GLY A 76 11.02 8.61 2.86
N GLU A 77 11.24 8.79 1.56
CA GLU A 77 10.18 9.10 0.59
C GLU A 77 9.19 7.94 0.46
N VAL A 78 9.68 6.69 0.44
CA VAL A 78 8.84 5.49 0.41
C VAL A 78 7.95 5.43 1.65
N ASP A 79 8.52 5.65 2.84
CA ASP A 79 7.77 5.62 4.10
C ASP A 79 6.74 6.75 4.20
N ALA A 80 7.10 7.96 3.76
CA ALA A 80 6.21 9.10 3.70
C ALA A 80 5.05 8.86 2.73
N ALA A 81 5.33 8.34 1.52
CA ALA A 81 4.30 8.04 0.52
C ALA A 81 3.33 6.94 1.01
N LEU A 82 3.87 5.90 1.67
CA LEU A 82 3.05 4.84 2.25
C LEU A 82 2.15 5.37 3.38
N THR A 83 2.72 6.19 4.26
CA THR A 83 1.99 6.81 5.39
C THR A 83 0.91 7.76 4.90
N ASP A 84 1.22 8.59 3.90
CA ASP A 84 0.25 9.47 3.24
C ASP A 84 -0.91 8.66 2.62
N TYR A 85 -0.60 7.58 1.91
CA TYR A 85 -1.60 6.71 1.32
C TYR A 85 -2.53 6.10 2.36
N VAL A 86 -1.95 5.52 3.42
CA VAL A 86 -2.71 4.93 4.54
C VAL A 86 -3.62 5.98 5.19
N ASN A 87 -3.11 7.19 5.44
CA ASN A 87 -3.91 8.27 6.01
C ASN A 87 -5.02 8.72 5.06
N SER A 88 -4.74 8.83 3.77
CA SER A 88 -5.74 9.16 2.74
C SER A 88 -6.83 8.09 2.63
N VAL A 89 -6.48 6.81 2.72
CA VAL A 89 -7.46 5.72 2.72
C VAL A 89 -8.28 5.71 4.00
N LYS A 90 -7.65 5.88 5.18
CA LYS A 90 -8.37 6.03 6.46
C LYS A 90 -9.37 7.19 6.41
N ALA A 91 -8.95 8.36 5.91
CA ALA A 91 -9.82 9.53 5.78
C ALA A 91 -11.01 9.28 4.84
N ARG A 92 -10.80 8.52 3.76
CA ARG A 92 -11.87 8.10 2.84
C ARG A 92 -12.81 7.08 3.47
N ALA A 93 -12.26 6.12 4.20
CA ALA A 93 -12.99 5.05 4.86
C ALA A 93 -13.86 5.51 6.04
N THR A 94 -13.42 6.53 6.79
CA THR A 94 -14.19 7.13 7.91
C THR A 94 -15.32 8.05 7.44
N LYS A 95 -15.34 8.46 6.16
CA LYS A 95 -16.29 9.47 5.64
C LYS A 95 -17.67 8.92 5.24
N LYS A 96 -18.10 7.76 5.76
CA LYS A 96 -19.42 7.17 5.48
C LYS A 96 -20.45 7.47 6.56
#